data_AF-A0A5K0Z1V3-F1
#
_entry.id   AF-A0A5K0Z1V3-F1
#
_cell.length_a   1.000
_cell.length_b   1.000
_cell.length_c   1.000
_cell.angle_alpha   90.00
_cell.angle_beta   90.00
_cell.angle_gamma   90.00
#
_symmetry.space_group_name_H-M   'P 1'
#
loop_
_entity.id
_entity.type
_entity.pdbx_description
1 polymer ?
#
loop_
_entity_poly.entity_id
_entity_poly.type
_entity_poly.pdbx_seq_one_letter_code
_entity_poly.pdbx_strand_id
1 'polypeptide(L)'
;VPLSNLTGRTTGLYFAANWSPPCKYFTSQLVRVYDDLKVTNGDEFEVVLVSSDRDQCAFNQCKSTMPWLAIPFNSKSRHELFRIFNIKAIPALVFIGPKGEPYGTDGREMITCHGANAFPFTEERAVELGAAVEREKEGLADQVKDQKHKHLLKLDMRKAFICNGCRKEGRFWSFCCRICNFDLHPDCVMEENETKIKKEGRNEICIPATKSGIQEFHFTTTTFRAISNQSS
;
A
#
# COMPACT_ATOMS: atom_id res chain seq x y z
N VAL A 1 13.14 -16.16 25.27
CA VAL A 1 11.71 -15.85 25.55
C VAL A 1 10.94 -17.17 25.51
N PRO A 2 10.10 -17.48 26.51
CA PRO A 2 9.24 -18.66 26.49
C PRO A 2 8.20 -18.60 25.36
N LEU A 3 7.84 -19.75 24.76
CA LEU A 3 6.80 -19.81 23.70
C LEU A 3 5.44 -19.34 24.19
N SER A 4 5.15 -19.47 25.49
CA SER A 4 3.91 -18.97 26.11
C SER A 4 3.71 -17.46 25.92
N ASN A 5 4.78 -16.69 25.69
CA ASN A 5 4.68 -15.26 25.43
C ASN A 5 4.14 -14.96 24.02
N LEU A 6 4.09 -15.96 23.13
CA LEU A 6 3.53 -15.83 21.78
C LEU A 6 2.04 -16.23 21.73
N THR A 7 1.51 -16.84 22.78
CA THR A 7 0.10 -17.25 22.85
C THR A 7 -0.81 -16.02 22.82
N GLY A 8 -1.88 -16.08 22.01
CA GLY A 8 -2.83 -14.97 21.88
C GLY A 8 -2.38 -13.84 20.95
N ARG A 9 -1.25 -13.98 20.25
CA ARG A 9 -0.71 -13.01 19.29
C ARG A 9 -0.77 -13.55 17.88
N THR A 10 -0.85 -12.66 16.90
CA THR A 10 -0.54 -13.03 15.51
C THR A 10 0.98 -13.13 15.36
N THR A 11 1.48 -14.30 14.97
CA THR A 11 2.92 -14.57 14.83
C THR A 11 3.30 -14.83 13.38
N GLY A 12 4.25 -14.06 12.83
CA GLY A 12 4.83 -14.32 11.52
C GLY A 12 6.04 -15.25 11.59
N LEU A 13 5.96 -16.46 11.02
CA LEU A 13 7.11 -17.32 10.79
C LEU A 13 7.84 -16.88 9.52
N TYR A 14 8.97 -16.20 9.69
CA TYR A 14 9.74 -15.61 8.59
C TYR A 14 10.88 -16.53 8.15
N PHE A 15 10.74 -17.15 6.98
CA PHE A 15 11.73 -18.03 6.39
C PHE A 15 12.69 -17.24 5.51
N ALA A 16 13.96 -17.15 5.92
CA ALA A 16 14.94 -16.28 5.29
C ALA A 16 16.38 -16.78 5.44
N ALA A 17 17.32 -16.12 4.76
CA ALA A 17 18.75 -16.37 4.94
C ALA A 17 19.59 -15.15 4.54
N ASN A 18 20.78 -15.02 5.13
CA ASN A 18 21.72 -13.92 4.85
C ASN A 18 22.21 -13.91 3.40
N TRP A 19 22.43 -15.10 2.83
CA TRP A 19 22.96 -15.26 1.48
C TRP A 19 21.97 -14.85 0.37
N SER A 20 20.69 -14.62 0.70
CA SER A 20 19.62 -14.40 -0.29
C SER A 20 19.34 -12.90 -0.53
N PRO A 21 19.64 -12.36 -1.73
CA PRO A 21 19.32 -10.95 -2.05
C PRO A 21 17.81 -10.63 -1.97
N PRO A 22 16.89 -11.48 -2.46
CA PRO A 22 15.46 -11.27 -2.27
C PRO A 22 15.05 -11.16 -0.79
N CYS A 23 15.71 -11.90 0.11
CA CYS A 23 15.47 -11.77 1.55
C CYS A 23 15.85 -10.38 2.05
N LYS A 24 17.04 -9.85 1.68
CA LYS A 24 17.49 -8.52 2.12
C LYS A 24 16.47 -7.41 1.78
N TYR A 25 15.93 -7.45 0.55
CA TYR A 25 14.89 -6.51 0.13
C TYR A 25 13.61 -6.65 0.96
N PHE A 26 13.12 -7.88 1.13
CA PHE A 26 11.89 -8.12 1.89
C PHE A 26 12.06 -7.82 3.39
N THR A 27 13.20 -8.16 4.01
CA THR A 27 13.50 -7.83 5.42
C THR A 27 13.34 -6.34 5.68
N SER A 28 13.83 -5.49 4.76
CA SER A 28 13.73 -4.03 4.91
C SER A 28 12.28 -3.55 4.95
N GLN A 29 11.39 -4.18 4.18
CA GLN A 29 9.95 -3.88 4.21
C GLN A 29 9.30 -4.43 5.48
N LEU A 30 9.60 -5.68 5.84
CA LEU A 30 9.02 -6.33 7.02
C LEU A 30 9.42 -5.61 8.32
N VAL A 31 10.65 -5.07 8.42
CA VAL A 31 11.08 -4.24 9.55
C VAL A 31 10.20 -2.99 9.68
N ARG A 32 9.93 -2.27 8.58
CA ARG A 32 9.05 -1.09 8.62
C ARG A 32 7.65 -1.44 9.11
N VAL A 33 7.06 -2.51 8.56
CA VAL A 33 5.73 -2.97 8.98
C VAL A 33 5.71 -3.43 10.44
N TYR A 34 6.76 -4.13 10.87
CA TYR A 34 6.90 -4.56 12.26
C TYR A 34 6.97 -3.36 13.21
N ASP A 35 7.78 -2.35 12.88
CA ASP A 35 7.91 -1.14 13.68
C ASP A 35 6.59 -0.37 13.75
N ASP A 36 5.89 -0.21 12.62
CA ASP A 36 4.57 0.42 12.56
C ASP A 36 3.57 -0.33 13.47
N LEU A 37 3.51 -1.66 13.37
CA LEU A 37 2.60 -2.48 14.17
C LEU A 37 2.98 -2.52 15.66
N LYS A 38 4.26 -2.43 16.01
CA LYS A 38 4.66 -2.27 17.41
C LYS A 38 4.16 -0.95 17.99
N VAL A 39 4.05 0.11 17.18
CA VAL A 39 3.47 1.40 17.61
C VAL A 39 1.94 1.33 17.70
N THR A 40 1.26 0.74 16.72
CA THR A 40 -0.21 0.78 16.63
C THR A 40 -0.92 -0.34 17.39
N ASN A 41 -0.32 -1.52 17.48
CA ASN A 41 -0.92 -2.75 18.03
C ASN A 41 -0.10 -3.33 19.19
N GLY A 42 1.01 -2.69 19.55
CA GLY A 42 1.85 -3.09 20.68
C GLY A 42 2.34 -4.54 20.55
N ASP A 43 1.92 -5.37 21.49
CA ASP A 43 2.41 -6.73 21.64
C ASP A 43 1.56 -7.79 20.91
N GLU A 44 0.51 -7.40 20.19
CA GLU A 44 -0.37 -8.33 19.46
C GLU A 44 0.28 -8.97 18.24
N PHE A 45 1.40 -8.40 17.76
CA PHE A 45 2.16 -8.91 16.62
C PHE A 45 3.60 -9.25 17.02
N GLU A 46 4.08 -10.41 16.55
CA GLU A 46 5.47 -10.83 16.70
C GLU A 46 5.97 -11.57 15.46
N VAL A 47 7.28 -11.58 15.22
CA VAL A 47 7.90 -12.32 14.12
C VAL A 47 8.98 -13.26 14.67
N VAL A 48 9.08 -14.45 14.07
CA VAL A 48 10.11 -15.43 14.41
C VAL A 48 10.87 -15.83 13.15
N LEU A 49 12.16 -15.51 13.11
CA LEU A 49 13.05 -15.94 12.04
C LEU A 49 13.25 -17.47 12.09
N VAL A 50 12.96 -18.11 10.96
CA VAL A 50 13.32 -19.49 10.64
C VAL A 50 14.41 -19.46 9.58
N SER A 51 15.66 -19.36 10.02
CA SER A 51 16.80 -19.18 9.11
C SER A 51 17.14 -20.46 8.33
N SER A 52 17.46 -20.30 7.04
CA SER A 52 18.03 -21.32 6.15
C SER A 52 19.56 -21.21 6.01
N ASP A 53 20.21 -20.35 6.81
CA ASP A 53 21.67 -20.23 6.81
C ASP A 53 22.31 -21.56 7.24
N ARG A 54 23.49 -21.84 6.65
CA ARG A 54 24.20 -23.11 6.79
C ARG A 54 25.28 -23.08 7.87
N ASP A 55 25.62 -21.91 8.36
CA ASP A 55 26.61 -21.69 9.40
C ASP A 55 26.14 -20.61 10.40
N GLN A 56 26.72 -20.67 11.60
CA GLN A 56 26.36 -19.79 12.72
C GLN A 56 26.68 -18.32 12.44
N CYS A 57 27.74 -18.03 11.67
CA CYS A 57 28.16 -16.67 11.36
C CYS A 57 27.14 -15.98 10.45
N ALA A 58 26.75 -16.63 9.35
CA ALA A 58 25.72 -16.16 8.44
C ALA A 58 24.37 -16.01 9.16
N PHE A 59 24.00 -16.96 10.02
CA PHE A 59 22.79 -16.85 10.87
C PHE A 59 22.82 -15.59 11.74
N ASN A 60 23.93 -15.34 12.45
CA ASN A 60 24.08 -14.18 13.32
C ASN A 60 23.99 -12.87 12.53
N GLN A 61 24.61 -12.83 11.34
CA GLN A 61 24.52 -11.68 10.45
C GLN A 61 23.10 -11.46 9.92
N CYS A 62 22.36 -12.53 9.59
CA CYS A 62 20.95 -12.41 9.24
C CYS A 62 20.17 -11.81 10.42
N LYS A 63 20.32 -12.41 11.61
CA LYS A 63 19.59 -12.02 12.82
C LYS A 63 19.84 -10.57 13.25
N SER A 64 21.05 -10.05 13.07
CA SER A 64 21.39 -8.69 13.48
C SER A 64 20.68 -7.61 12.65
N THR A 65 20.12 -7.97 11.49
CA THR A 65 19.38 -7.03 10.62
C THR A 65 17.91 -6.86 11.01
N MET A 66 17.43 -7.58 12.04
CA MET A 66 16.00 -7.64 12.36
C MET A 66 15.73 -7.60 13.88
N PRO A 67 14.68 -6.89 14.34
CA PRO A 67 14.43 -6.65 15.76
C PRO A 67 13.75 -7.82 16.50
N TRP A 68 13.18 -8.78 15.78
CA TRP A 68 12.29 -9.81 16.32
C TRP A 68 13.02 -11.10 16.74
N LEU A 69 12.30 -12.17 17.09
CA LEU A 69 12.88 -13.42 17.62
C LEU A 69 13.46 -14.32 16.52
N ALA A 70 14.20 -15.36 16.91
CA ALA A 70 14.64 -16.39 15.98
C ALA A 70 14.70 -17.76 16.62
N ILE A 71 14.46 -18.78 15.81
CA ILE A 71 14.74 -20.17 16.19
C ILE A 71 16.26 -20.33 16.28
N PRO A 72 16.80 -20.87 17.39
CA PRO A 72 18.23 -21.10 17.54
C PRO A 72 18.82 -21.89 16.36
N PHE A 73 20.00 -21.48 15.90
CA PHE A 73 20.67 -22.08 14.74
C PHE A 73 20.81 -23.61 14.83
N ASN A 74 21.18 -24.14 16.00
CA ASN A 74 21.36 -25.58 16.19
C ASN A 74 20.05 -26.37 16.38
N SER A 75 18.89 -25.71 16.35
CA SER A 75 17.60 -26.39 16.48
C SER A 75 17.22 -27.14 15.20
N LYS A 76 16.82 -28.41 15.36
CA LYS A 76 16.25 -29.22 14.27
C LYS A 76 14.93 -28.66 13.75
N SER A 77 14.20 -27.91 14.59
CA SER A 77 12.91 -27.30 14.25
C SER A 77 13.00 -26.36 13.05
N ARG A 78 14.17 -25.77 12.76
CA ARG A 78 14.35 -24.96 11.54
C ARG A 78 13.96 -25.75 10.30
N HIS A 79 14.60 -26.92 10.08
CA HIS A 79 14.33 -27.76 8.91
C HIS A 79 12.94 -28.39 8.94
N GLU A 80 12.44 -28.73 10.12
CA GLU A 80 11.10 -29.28 10.28
C GLU A 80 10.02 -28.30 9.85
N LEU A 81 10.12 -27.03 10.25
CA LEU A 81 9.17 -25.99 9.86
C LEU A 81 9.19 -25.71 8.35
N PHE A 82 10.36 -25.71 7.70
CA PHE A 82 10.44 -25.64 6.24
C PHE A 82 9.65 -26.78 5.58
N ARG A 83 9.67 -27.98 6.16
CA ARG A 83 8.94 -29.15 5.65
C ARG A 83 7.44 -29.07 5.94
N ILE A 84 7.06 -28.77 7.19
CA ILE A 84 5.66 -28.67 7.63
C ILE A 84 4.90 -27.64 6.79
N PHE A 85 5.51 -26.47 6.58
CA PHE A 85 4.90 -25.40 5.79
C PHE A 85 5.22 -25.49 4.29
N ASN A 86 5.86 -26.57 3.84
CA ASN A 86 6.19 -26.82 2.43
C ASN A 86 6.89 -25.62 1.75
N ILE A 87 7.83 -24.99 2.46
CA ILE A 87 8.56 -23.80 2.00
C ILE A 87 9.67 -24.23 1.04
N LYS A 88 9.47 -23.96 -0.26
CA LYS A 88 10.41 -24.33 -1.34
C LYS A 88 11.36 -23.19 -1.73
N ALA A 89 11.01 -21.96 -1.39
CA ALA A 89 11.77 -20.76 -1.74
C ALA A 89 11.71 -19.72 -0.62
N ILE A 90 12.74 -18.88 -0.53
CA ILE A 90 12.83 -17.77 0.41
C ILE A 90 12.99 -16.44 -0.35
N PRO A 91 12.50 -15.31 0.19
CA PRO A 91 11.79 -15.19 1.46
C PRO A 91 10.37 -15.75 1.38
N ALA A 92 9.90 -16.34 2.48
CA ALA A 92 8.51 -16.70 2.70
C ALA A 92 8.09 -16.28 4.11
N LEU A 93 6.81 -15.96 4.29
CA LEU A 93 6.24 -15.53 5.56
C LEU A 93 4.89 -16.23 5.73
N VAL A 94 4.74 -16.98 6.83
CA VAL A 94 3.49 -17.65 7.19
C VAL A 94 2.98 -17.02 8.48
N PHE A 95 1.73 -16.56 8.47
CA PHE A 95 1.10 -16.03 9.68
C PHE A 95 0.39 -17.13 10.44
N ILE A 96 0.60 -17.14 11.75
CA ILE A 96 -0.08 -18.02 12.71
C ILE A 96 -0.98 -17.13 13.55
N GLY A 97 -2.26 -17.45 13.59
CA GLY A 97 -3.25 -16.72 14.36
C GLY A 97 -3.09 -16.91 15.88
N PRO A 98 -3.82 -16.11 16.68
CA PRO A 98 -3.77 -16.18 18.14
C PRO A 98 -4.08 -17.55 18.75
N LYS A 99 -4.80 -18.44 18.04
CA LYS A 99 -5.17 -19.78 18.51
C LYS A 99 -4.20 -20.87 18.02
N GLY A 100 -3.11 -20.50 17.33
CA GLY A 100 -2.05 -21.40 16.88
C GLY A 100 -2.27 -22.03 15.49
N GLU A 101 -3.28 -21.56 14.76
CA GLU A 101 -3.62 -21.99 13.41
C GLU A 101 -2.88 -21.16 12.35
N PRO A 102 -2.35 -21.78 11.27
CA PRO A 102 -1.82 -21.02 10.16
C PRO A 102 -2.93 -20.38 9.34
N TYR A 103 -2.74 -19.13 8.94
CA TYR A 103 -3.57 -18.47 7.93
C TYR A 103 -3.14 -18.92 6.53
N GLY A 104 -4.10 -19.20 5.64
CA GLY A 104 -3.86 -19.65 4.27
C GLY A 104 -3.40 -18.54 3.31
N THR A 105 -3.10 -17.35 3.82
CA THR A 105 -2.63 -16.19 3.05
C THR A 105 -1.14 -16.30 2.67
N ASP A 106 -0.75 -15.77 1.51
CA ASP A 106 0.67 -15.49 1.23
C ASP A 106 1.12 -14.25 2.04
N GLY A 107 1.76 -14.49 3.18
CA GLY A 107 2.17 -13.42 4.08
C GLY A 107 3.21 -12.47 3.47
N ARG A 108 4.05 -12.95 2.54
CA ARG A 108 4.99 -12.08 1.83
C ARG A 108 4.25 -11.11 0.93
N GLU A 109 3.24 -11.60 0.21
CA GLU A 109 2.39 -10.75 -0.63
C GLU A 109 1.61 -9.73 0.20
N MET A 110 1.00 -10.14 1.31
CA MET A 110 0.28 -9.21 2.20
C MET A 110 1.17 -8.05 2.66
N ILE A 111 2.38 -8.34 3.13
CA ILE A 111 3.33 -7.32 3.58
C ILE A 111 3.76 -6.41 2.41
N THR A 112 4.06 -6.99 1.24
CA THR A 112 4.55 -6.23 0.09
C THR A 112 3.47 -5.29 -0.47
N CYS A 113 2.23 -5.76 -0.55
CA CYS A 113 1.14 -5.04 -1.18
C CYS A 113 0.44 -4.06 -0.21
N HIS A 114 0.24 -4.47 1.04
CA HIS A 114 -0.63 -3.73 1.98
C HIS A 114 0.09 -3.25 3.25
N GLY A 115 1.31 -3.72 3.52
CA GLY A 115 2.07 -3.31 4.70
C GLY A 115 1.33 -3.57 6.01
N ALA A 116 1.38 -2.60 6.94
CA ALA A 116 0.71 -2.70 8.23
C ALA A 116 -0.83 -2.74 8.12
N ASN A 117 -1.42 -2.20 7.05
CA ASN A 117 -2.87 -2.20 6.84
C ASN A 117 -3.46 -3.61 6.63
N ALA A 118 -2.59 -4.59 6.36
CA ALA A 118 -2.95 -6.00 6.26
C ALA A 118 -3.13 -6.71 7.61
N PHE A 119 -2.72 -6.12 8.73
CA PHE A 119 -3.00 -6.68 10.05
C PHE A 119 -4.53 -6.82 10.26
N PRO A 120 -5.03 -7.93 10.86
CA PRO A 120 -4.32 -9.02 11.55
C PRO A 120 -3.81 -10.16 10.65
N PHE A 121 -3.72 -9.93 9.34
CA PHE A 121 -3.22 -10.88 8.33
C PHE A 121 -4.09 -12.12 8.10
N THR A 122 -5.37 -12.02 8.47
CA THR A 122 -6.39 -13.04 8.24
C THR A 122 -6.82 -13.08 6.78
N GLU A 123 -7.39 -14.21 6.34
CA GLU A 123 -7.95 -14.37 5.00
C GLU A 123 -9.08 -13.37 4.72
N GLU A 124 -9.94 -13.11 5.70
CA GLU A 124 -11.03 -12.14 5.60
C GLU A 124 -10.50 -10.74 5.31
N ARG A 125 -9.43 -10.34 6.04
CA ARG A 125 -8.77 -9.06 5.83
C ARG A 125 -8.13 -8.95 4.44
N ALA A 126 -7.56 -10.05 3.92
CA ALA A 126 -7.03 -10.09 2.56
C ALA A 126 -8.15 -9.87 1.52
N VAL A 127 -9.31 -10.50 1.71
CA VAL A 127 -10.49 -10.32 0.84
C VAL A 127 -10.99 -8.89 0.88
N GLU A 128 -11.09 -8.27 2.06
CA GLU A 128 -11.49 -6.87 2.21
C GLU A 128 -10.57 -5.90 1.46
N LEU A 129 -9.25 -6.10 1.61
CA LEU A 129 -8.26 -5.27 0.94
C LEU A 129 -8.27 -5.46 -0.58
N GLY A 130 -8.45 -6.70 -1.06
CA GLY A 130 -8.63 -6.97 -2.48
C GLY A 130 -9.88 -6.30 -3.04
N ALA A 131 -11.00 -6.38 -2.33
CA ALA A 131 -12.25 -5.71 -2.72
C ALA A 131 -12.11 -4.17 -2.70
N ALA A 132 -11.31 -3.62 -1.77
CA ALA A 132 -11.01 -2.19 -1.76
C ALA A 132 -10.22 -1.76 -3.00
N VAL A 133 -9.21 -2.54 -3.39
CA VAL A 133 -8.44 -2.30 -4.60
C VAL A 133 -9.34 -2.36 -5.83
N GLU A 134 -10.21 -3.36 -5.98
CA GLU A 134 -11.11 -3.41 -7.14
C GLU A 134 -12.10 -2.24 -7.18
N ARG A 135 -12.61 -1.78 -6.04
CA ARG A 135 -13.47 -0.59 -5.99
C ARG A 135 -12.76 0.68 -6.44
N GLU A 136 -11.47 0.83 -6.14
CA GLU A 136 -10.69 1.97 -6.66
C GLU A 136 -10.65 1.99 -8.19
N LYS A 137 -10.63 0.82 -8.83
CA LYS A 137 -10.63 0.69 -10.29
C LYS A 137 -11.89 1.26 -10.94
N GLU A 138 -13.05 1.12 -10.30
CA GLU A 138 -14.35 1.55 -10.86
C GLU A 138 -14.39 3.06 -11.13
N GLY A 139 -13.57 3.85 -10.42
CA GLY A 139 -13.41 5.28 -10.63
C GLY A 139 -12.36 5.68 -11.68
N LEU A 140 -11.67 4.70 -12.29
CA LEU A 140 -10.55 4.95 -13.19
C LEU A 140 -10.89 4.60 -14.64
N ALA A 141 -10.42 5.43 -15.57
CA ALA A 141 -10.51 5.14 -17.00
C ALA A 141 -9.56 3.97 -17.38
N ASP A 142 -9.93 3.19 -18.40
CA ASP A 142 -9.05 2.13 -18.93
C ASP A 142 -7.75 2.67 -19.53
N GLN A 143 -7.77 3.92 -20.00
CA GLN A 143 -6.64 4.57 -20.64
C GLN A 143 -6.74 6.10 -20.55
N VAL A 144 -5.60 6.77 -20.45
CA VAL A 144 -5.51 8.23 -20.32
C VAL A 144 -4.39 8.80 -21.20
N LYS A 145 -4.55 10.05 -21.62
CA LYS A 145 -3.46 10.87 -22.17
C LYS A 145 -2.91 11.75 -21.06
N ASP A 146 -1.60 11.75 -20.89
CA ASP A 146 -0.92 12.61 -19.93
C ASP A 146 -0.16 13.69 -20.67
N GLN A 147 -0.26 14.94 -20.22
CA GLN A 147 0.41 16.07 -20.86
C GLN A 147 1.95 15.91 -20.91
N LYS A 148 2.54 15.20 -19.94
CA LYS A 148 3.99 14.98 -19.84
C LYS A 148 4.43 13.70 -20.55
N HIS A 149 3.51 12.91 -21.11
CA HIS A 149 3.83 11.66 -21.78
C HIS A 149 3.04 11.44 -23.08
N LYS A 150 3.76 11.30 -24.21
CA LYS A 150 3.16 11.28 -25.55
C LYS A 150 2.29 10.05 -25.86
N HIS A 151 2.63 8.88 -25.31
CA HIS A 151 1.87 7.66 -25.58
C HIS A 151 0.65 7.58 -24.67
N LEU A 152 -0.38 6.88 -25.15
CA LEU A 152 -1.53 6.55 -24.34
C LEU A 152 -1.11 5.63 -23.20
N LEU A 153 -1.42 6.02 -21.97
CA LEU A 153 -1.16 5.21 -20.78
C LEU A 153 -2.36 4.30 -20.55
N LYS A 154 -2.10 3.02 -20.31
CA LYS A 154 -3.14 2.03 -20.02
C LYS A 154 -3.17 1.75 -18.52
N LEU A 155 -4.37 1.64 -17.97
CA LEU A 155 -4.55 1.20 -16.59
C LEU A 155 -4.06 -0.25 -16.46
N ASP A 156 -3.21 -0.50 -15.48
CA ASP A 156 -2.64 -1.81 -15.20
C ASP A 156 -2.49 -2.01 -13.68
N MET A 157 -2.54 -3.26 -13.24
CA MET A 157 -2.32 -3.60 -11.84
C MET A 157 -0.85 -3.95 -11.60
N ARG A 158 -0.21 -3.26 -10.65
CA ARG A 158 1.22 -3.35 -10.31
C ARG A 158 1.36 -3.57 -8.80
N LYS A 159 2.08 -4.62 -8.40
CA LYS A 159 2.38 -4.87 -6.97
C LYS A 159 3.21 -3.73 -6.35
N ALA A 160 4.12 -3.16 -7.14
CA ALA A 160 4.89 -1.96 -6.80
C ALA A 160 5.38 -1.28 -8.08
N PHE A 161 5.49 0.05 -8.06
CA PHE A 161 6.12 0.85 -9.12
C PHE A 161 6.64 2.17 -8.56
N ILE A 162 7.51 2.86 -9.31
CA ILE A 162 7.89 4.24 -8.99
C ILE A 162 7.19 5.14 -9.98
N CYS A 163 6.35 6.04 -9.48
CA CYS A 163 5.65 7.00 -10.32
C CYS A 163 6.64 7.98 -10.96
N ASN A 164 6.62 8.10 -12.28
CA ASN A 164 7.47 9.02 -13.02
C ASN A 164 7.12 10.49 -12.75
N GLY A 165 5.88 10.78 -12.37
CA GLY A 165 5.40 12.14 -12.07
C GLY A 165 5.89 12.67 -10.71
N CYS A 166 5.60 11.94 -9.62
CA CYS A 166 5.91 12.40 -8.27
C CYS A 166 7.16 11.74 -7.64
N ARG A 167 7.75 10.73 -8.31
CA ARG A 167 8.93 9.97 -7.86
C ARG A 167 8.74 9.17 -6.57
N LYS A 168 7.49 9.00 -6.13
CA LYS A 168 7.12 8.17 -4.97
C LYS A 168 6.74 6.76 -5.42
N GLU A 169 6.83 5.83 -4.49
CA GLU A 169 6.36 4.46 -4.66
C GLU A 169 4.82 4.43 -4.83
N GLY A 170 4.32 3.55 -5.70
CA GLY A 170 2.92 3.28 -5.93
C GLY A 170 2.62 1.79 -5.88
N ARG A 171 1.36 1.46 -5.61
CA ARG A 171 0.85 0.08 -5.53
C ARG A 171 -0.52 0.01 -6.20
N PHE A 172 -0.87 -1.19 -6.63
CA PHE A 172 -2.12 -1.55 -7.31
C PHE A 172 -2.28 -0.82 -8.65
N TRP A 173 -3.05 0.26 -8.72
CA TRP A 173 -3.38 0.87 -9.99
C TRP A 173 -2.29 1.82 -10.47
N SER A 174 -1.83 1.60 -11.70
CA SER A 174 -0.88 2.45 -12.42
C SER A 174 -1.38 2.73 -13.82
N PHE A 175 -1.26 3.96 -14.28
CA PHE A 175 -1.34 4.27 -15.70
C PHE A 175 0.05 4.08 -16.32
N CYS A 176 0.21 3.04 -17.13
CA CYS A 176 1.50 2.61 -17.63
C CYS A 176 1.65 2.67 -19.16
N CYS A 177 2.82 3.08 -19.61
CA CYS A 177 3.29 2.94 -20.98
C CYS A 177 4.33 1.82 -21.04
N ARG A 178 3.97 0.68 -21.66
CA ARG A 178 4.93 -0.43 -21.84
C ARG A 178 6.05 -0.11 -22.85
N ILE A 179 5.85 0.87 -23.73
CA ILE A 179 6.85 1.30 -24.72
C ILE A 179 7.98 2.07 -24.03
N CYS A 180 7.62 2.99 -23.14
CA CYS A 180 8.59 3.88 -22.49
C CYS A 180 8.96 3.46 -21.07
N ASN A 181 8.33 2.41 -20.53
CA ASN A 181 8.41 2.04 -19.11
C ASN A 181 8.12 3.25 -18.20
N PHE A 182 6.98 3.89 -18.48
CA PHE A 182 6.53 5.09 -17.78
C PHE A 182 5.25 4.76 -17.02
N ASP A 183 5.26 4.97 -15.71
CA ASP A 183 4.17 4.63 -14.80
C ASP A 183 3.76 5.89 -14.03
N LEU A 184 2.45 6.14 -13.93
CA LEU A 184 1.89 7.21 -13.11
C LEU A 184 0.92 6.63 -12.09
N HIS A 185 0.93 7.20 -10.88
CA HIS A 185 -0.23 7.08 -10.00
C HIS A 185 -1.48 7.63 -10.70
N PRO A 186 -2.68 7.09 -10.43
CA PRO A 186 -3.93 7.66 -10.92
C PRO A 186 -4.03 9.17 -10.66
N ASP A 187 -3.68 9.61 -9.45
CA ASP A 187 -3.71 11.03 -9.05
C ASP A 187 -2.58 11.89 -9.66
N CYS A 188 -1.60 11.28 -10.33
CA CYS A 188 -0.48 11.99 -10.96
C CYS A 188 -0.71 12.27 -12.44
N VAL A 189 -1.81 11.78 -13.03
CA VAL A 189 -2.16 12.06 -14.42
C VAL A 189 -2.55 13.53 -14.55
N MET A 190 -1.87 14.25 -15.43
CA MET A 190 -2.27 15.62 -15.77
C MET A 190 -3.03 15.59 -17.10
N GLU A 191 -4.35 15.58 -16.98
CA GLU A 191 -5.24 15.65 -18.14
C GLU A 191 -4.99 16.95 -18.92
N GLU A 192 -4.91 16.83 -20.24
CA GLU A 192 -4.91 18.00 -21.11
C GLU A 192 -6.27 18.70 -20.94
N ASN A 193 -6.28 19.89 -20.32
CA ASN A 193 -7.42 20.79 -20.43
C ASN A 193 -7.67 21.00 -21.91
N GLU A 194 -8.73 20.40 -22.45
CA GLU A 194 -9.27 20.83 -23.73
C GLU A 194 -9.64 22.30 -23.56
N THR A 195 -8.75 23.18 -24.02
CA THR A 195 -9.09 24.58 -24.27
C THR A 195 -10.36 24.54 -25.09
N LYS A 196 -11.49 24.89 -24.46
CA LYS A 196 -12.76 25.17 -25.14
C LYS A 196 -12.46 26.23 -26.17
N ILE A 197 -12.16 25.82 -27.40
CA ILE A 197 -12.19 26.70 -28.56
C ILE A 197 -13.67 27.04 -28.74
N LYS A 198 -14.11 28.11 -28.08
CA LYS A 198 -15.33 28.80 -28.48
C LYS A 198 -15.11 29.24 -29.93
N LYS A 199 -15.66 28.50 -30.88
CA LYS A 199 -15.90 29.01 -32.22
C LYS A 199 -17.00 30.05 -32.08
N GLU A 200 -16.63 31.31 -31.89
CA GLU A 200 -17.52 32.42 -32.24
C GLU A 200 -16.96 33.06 -33.50
N GLY A 201 -17.77 32.93 -34.56
CA GLY A 201 -17.52 33.49 -35.88
C GLY A 201 -17.51 35.02 -35.86
N ARG A 202 -16.80 35.57 -36.83
CA ARG A 202 -16.60 36.99 -37.09
C ARG A 202 -17.88 37.75 -37.48
N ASN A 203 -17.88 39.00 -37.02
CA ASN A 203 -18.30 40.27 -37.64
C ASN A 203 -19.76 40.78 -37.50
N GLU A 204 -19.83 41.79 -36.60
CA GLU A 204 -20.33 43.18 -36.79
C GLU A 204 -21.70 43.42 -37.42
N ILE A 205 -22.61 44.06 -36.66
CA ILE A 205 -23.22 45.38 -36.97
C ILE A 205 -23.47 46.14 -35.65
N CYS A 206 -23.07 47.42 -35.61
CA CYS A 206 -23.30 48.39 -34.52
C CYS A 206 -24.59 49.21 -34.71
N ILE A 207 -24.85 50.09 -33.72
CA ILE A 207 -25.76 51.26 -33.62
C ILE A 207 -27.20 50.96 -33.06
N PRO A 208 -27.90 51.89 -32.33
CA PRO A 208 -27.75 52.17 -30.89
C PRO A 208 -29.09 52.27 -30.08
N ALA A 209 -28.93 52.28 -28.74
CA ALA A 209 -29.71 52.94 -27.67
C ALA A 209 -31.26 52.79 -27.57
N THR A 210 -31.74 52.44 -26.37
CA THR A 210 -32.61 53.32 -25.55
C THR A 210 -32.75 52.80 -24.09
N LYS A 211 -32.95 53.76 -23.19
CA LYS A 211 -33.01 53.69 -21.71
C LYS A 211 -34.27 52.99 -21.18
N SER A 212 -34.22 52.41 -19.98
CA SER A 212 -35.08 52.79 -18.82
C SER A 212 -35.03 51.77 -17.66
N GLY A 213 -35.24 52.29 -16.43
CA GLY A 213 -35.65 51.57 -15.21
C GLY A 213 -34.54 50.82 -14.46
N ILE A 214 -33.86 51.39 -13.47
CA ILE A 214 -34.32 51.55 -12.06
C ILE A 214 -34.94 50.26 -11.51
N GLN A 215 -34.25 49.54 -10.62
CA GLN A 215 -34.48 49.66 -9.17
C GLN A 215 -33.40 48.91 -8.38
N GLU A 216 -32.87 49.60 -7.38
CA GLU A 216 -32.01 49.08 -6.32
C GLU A 216 -32.70 47.96 -5.54
N PHE A 217 -31.95 47.00 -5.00
CA PHE A 217 -31.93 46.78 -3.55
C PHE A 217 -30.60 46.13 -3.15
N HIS A 218 -30.11 46.58 -2.02
CA HIS A 218 -28.76 46.47 -1.51
C HIS A 218 -28.86 45.85 -0.10
N PHE A 219 -27.75 45.31 0.41
CA PHE A 219 -27.49 44.86 1.80
C PHE A 219 -27.96 43.44 2.21
N THR A 220 -27.23 42.61 2.94
CA THR A 220 -25.81 42.56 3.40
C THR A 220 -25.50 41.19 4.00
N THR A 221 -24.21 40.86 4.02
CA THR A 221 -23.51 39.81 4.76
C THR A 221 -23.62 39.95 6.29
N THR A 222 -23.22 38.87 7.01
CA THR A 222 -22.81 38.76 8.45
C THR A 222 -23.95 38.38 9.41
N THR A 223 -23.87 37.43 10.36
CA THR A 223 -22.74 36.89 11.15
C THR A 223 -23.13 35.59 11.90
N PHE A 224 -22.11 34.77 12.15
CA PHE A 224 -21.99 33.70 13.17
C PHE A 224 -22.55 34.04 14.58
N ARG A 225 -23.08 33.04 15.33
CA ARG A 225 -22.41 32.28 16.43
C ARG A 225 -23.40 31.55 17.39
N ALA A 226 -22.94 30.43 17.95
CA ALA A 226 -23.34 29.74 19.20
C ALA A 226 -24.63 28.88 19.12
N ILE A 227 -24.80 27.73 19.81
CA ILE A 227 -24.44 27.36 21.19
C ILE A 227 -24.26 25.82 21.31
N SER A 228 -23.36 25.44 22.22
CA SER A 228 -23.04 24.11 22.74
C SER A 228 -23.98 23.64 23.87
N ASN A 229 -23.95 22.31 24.10
CA ASN A 229 -24.15 21.59 25.36
C ASN A 229 -25.53 20.99 25.77
N GLN A 230 -25.45 19.66 25.94
CA GLN A 230 -25.87 18.81 27.07
C GLN A 230 -27.33 18.41 27.23
N SER A 231 -27.56 17.09 27.12
CA SER A 231 -28.19 16.14 28.10
C SER A 231 -28.52 14.86 27.30
N SER A 232 -28.14 13.65 27.69
CA SER A 232 -28.14 12.99 29.01
C SER A 232 -27.13 11.85 29.06
#